data_AF-A0A2T2V2W4-F1
#
_entry.id   AF-A0A2T2V2W4-F1
#
_cell.length_a   1.000
_cell.length_b   1.000
_cell.length_c   1.000
_cell.angle_alpha   90.00
_cell.angle_beta   90.00
_cell.angle_gamma   90.00
#
_symmetry.space_group_name_H-M   'P 1'
#
loop_
_entity.id
_entity.type
_entity.pdbx_description
1 polymer ?
#
loop_
_entity_poly.entity_id
_entity_poly.type
_entity_poly.pdbx_seq_one_letter_code
_entity_poly.pdbx_strand_id
1 'polypeptide(L)'
;MPDDDARKRSGQRFAADLRAMREERGLSVEELRERLHVPSGLFEAFESGQLGGGDPMFNRVYLRSLARSYADATGAPSAPVLAALRATLEGEYEEGR
;
A
#
# COMPACT_ATOMS: atom_id res chain seq x y z
N MET A 1 7.98 8.98 18.72
CA MET A 1 8.11 8.58 17.29
C MET A 1 8.07 7.07 17.27
N PRO A 2 7.23 6.43 16.44
CA PRO A 2 7.23 4.99 16.28
C PRO A 2 8.64 4.50 15.94
N ASP A 3 9.00 3.32 16.45
CA ASP A 3 10.22 2.63 16.07
C ASP A 3 10.21 2.38 14.55
N ASP A 4 11.31 2.66 13.86
CA ASP A 4 11.41 2.46 12.41
C ASP A 4 11.20 0.99 12.03
N ASP A 5 11.54 0.07 12.95
CA ASP A 5 11.24 -1.35 12.80
C ASP A 5 9.73 -1.65 12.87
N ALA A 6 8.97 -0.92 13.70
CA ALA A 6 7.52 -1.07 13.80
C ALA A 6 6.82 -0.59 12.52
N ARG A 7 7.27 0.54 11.95
CA ARG A 7 6.80 1.04 10.66
C ARG A 7 7.12 0.07 9.53
N LYS A 8 8.32 -0.50 9.51
CA LYS A 8 8.73 -1.48 8.51
C LYS A 8 7.85 -2.73 8.55
N ARG A 9 7.62 -3.30 9.74
CA ARG A 9 6.71 -4.46 9.91
C ARG A 9 5.29 -4.12 9.48
N SER A 10 4.79 -2.97 9.90
CA SER A 10 3.46 -2.46 9.50
C SER A 10 3.33 -2.30 7.99
N GLY A 11 4.37 -1.81 7.33
CA GLY A 11 4.44 -1.66 5.87
C GLY A 11 4.39 -3.00 5.14
N GLN A 12 5.14 -3.99 5.63
CA GLN A 12 5.16 -5.35 5.08
C GLN A 12 3.79 -6.02 5.16
N ARG A 13 3.11 -5.90 6.30
CA ARG A 13 1.75 -6.44 6.50
C ARG A 13 0.74 -5.79 5.57
N PHE A 14 0.73 -4.46 5.51
CA PHE A 14 -0.18 -3.72 4.62
C PHE A 14 0.04 -4.08 3.15
N ALA A 15 1.29 -4.20 2.73
CA ALA A 15 1.62 -4.60 1.37
C ALA A 15 1.21 -6.06 1.06
N ALA A 16 1.29 -6.95 2.04
CA ALA A 16 0.79 -8.32 1.91
C ALA A 16 -0.73 -8.36 1.72
N ASP A 17 -1.48 -7.56 2.48
CA ASP A 17 -2.94 -7.50 2.37
C ASP A 17 -3.38 -6.95 1.01
N LEU A 18 -2.72 -5.89 0.53
CA LEU A 18 -2.97 -5.38 -0.82
C LEU A 18 -2.68 -6.42 -1.91
N ARG A 19 -1.58 -7.16 -1.77
CA ARG A 19 -1.24 -8.26 -2.69
C ARG A 19 -2.33 -9.34 -2.68
N ALA A 20 -2.77 -9.77 -1.49
CA ALA A 20 -3.83 -10.76 -1.36
C ALA A 20 -5.12 -10.26 -2.03
N MET A 21 -5.51 -9.00 -1.79
CA MET A 21 -6.67 -8.38 -2.44
C MET A 21 -6.55 -8.38 -3.97
N ARG A 22 -5.36 -8.11 -4.53
CA ARG A 22 -5.12 -8.16 -5.98
C ARG A 22 -5.23 -9.59 -6.52
N GLU A 23 -4.62 -10.55 -5.84
CA GLU A 23 -4.59 -11.96 -6.24
C GLU A 23 -5.97 -12.61 -6.16
N GLU A 24 -6.78 -12.29 -5.15
CA GLU A 24 -8.18 -12.71 -5.03
C GLU A 24 -9.05 -12.24 -6.20
N ARG A 25 -8.67 -11.13 -6.84
CA ARG A 25 -9.33 -10.60 -8.03
C ARG A 25 -8.73 -11.11 -9.34
N GLY A 26 -7.73 -12.00 -9.26
CA GLY A 26 -7.05 -12.57 -10.42
C GLY A 26 -6.28 -11.55 -11.25
N LEU A 27 -5.89 -10.42 -10.64
CA LEU A 27 -5.17 -9.35 -11.34
C LEU A 27 -3.66 -9.59 -11.24
N SER A 28 -2.98 -9.56 -12.39
CA SER A 28 -1.52 -9.52 -12.42
C SER A 28 -0.99 -8.15 -11.96
N VAL A 29 0.29 -8.13 -11.59
CA VAL A 29 1.01 -6.89 -11.24
C VAL A 29 0.99 -5.94 -12.43
N GLU A 30 1.29 -6.43 -13.64
CA GLU A 30 1.30 -5.65 -14.87
C GLU A 30 -0.06 -5.02 -15.16
N GLU A 31 -1.14 -5.79 -15.11
CA GLU A 31 -2.50 -5.28 -15.35
C GLU A 31 -2.87 -4.16 -14.36
N LEU A 32 -2.58 -4.35 -13.08
CA LEU A 32 -2.91 -3.34 -12.08
C LEU A 32 -2.03 -2.10 -12.25
N ARG A 33 -0.72 -2.27 -12.47
CA ARG A 33 0.21 -1.17 -12.72
C ARG A 33 -0.20 -0.33 -13.93
N GLU A 34 -0.60 -0.98 -15.02
CA GLU A 34 -1.08 -0.31 -16.24
C GLU A 34 -2.37 0.47 -15.99
N ARG A 35 -3.34 -0.11 -15.27
CA ARG A 35 -4.58 0.57 -14.89
C ARG A 35 -4.34 1.78 -13.98
N LEU A 36 -3.38 1.69 -13.07
CA LEU A 36 -3.06 2.77 -12.13
C LEU A 36 -2.13 3.84 -12.74
N HIS A 37 -1.53 3.57 -13.91
CA HIS A 37 -0.52 4.41 -14.56
C HIS A 37 0.65 4.79 -13.63
N VAL A 38 1.12 3.82 -12.85
CA VAL A 38 2.19 4.02 -11.85
C VAL A 38 3.54 3.50 -12.41
N PRO A 39 4.65 4.22 -12.21
CA PRO A 39 5.99 3.72 -12.51
C PRO A 39 6.29 2.42 -11.78
N SER A 40 6.93 1.45 -12.45
CA SER A 40 7.19 0.10 -11.88
C SER A 40 7.90 0.14 -10.53
N GLY A 41 8.94 0.96 -10.39
CA GLY A 41 9.66 1.07 -9.11
C GLY A 41 8.81 1.58 -7.94
N LEU A 42 7.81 2.43 -8.21
CA LEU A 42 6.88 2.91 -7.17
C LEU A 42 5.87 1.83 -6.80
N PHE A 43 5.38 1.08 -7.79
CA PHE A 43 4.48 -0.04 -7.55
C PHE A 43 5.17 -1.16 -6.75
N GLU A 44 6.41 -1.49 -7.11
CA GLU A 44 7.23 -2.48 -6.41
C GLU A 44 7.52 -2.08 -4.96
N ALA A 45 7.91 -0.82 -4.72
CA ALA A 45 8.12 -0.31 -3.37
C ALA A 45 6.81 -0.32 -2.53
N PHE A 46 5.67 -0.13 -3.18
CA PHE A 46 4.37 -0.19 -2.54
C PHE A 46 3.99 -1.63 -2.14
N GLU A 47 4.14 -2.60 -3.04
CA GLU A 47 3.90 -4.03 -2.75
C GLU A 47 5.02 -4.70 -1.92
N SER A 48 6.19 -4.07 -1.75
CA SER A 48 7.25 -4.57 -0.86
C SER A 48 7.16 -4.04 0.57
N GLY A 49 6.23 -3.11 0.84
CA GLY A 49 6.05 -2.50 2.15
C GLY A 49 7.11 -1.45 2.51
N GLN A 50 7.89 -0.98 1.54
CA GLN A 50 8.92 0.05 1.70
C GLN A 50 8.33 1.46 1.72
N LEU A 51 7.28 1.68 2.52
CA LEU A 51 6.51 2.93 2.56
C LEU A 51 7.08 4.01 3.49
N GLY A 52 8.19 3.72 4.19
CA GLY A 52 8.64 4.46 5.36
C GLY A 52 10.08 4.96 5.37
N GLY A 53 10.76 5.00 4.23
CA GLY A 53 12.21 5.29 4.16
C GLY A 53 12.62 6.77 4.05
N GLY A 54 11.68 7.71 4.11
CA GLY A 54 11.99 9.14 3.93
C GLY A 54 12.28 9.56 2.49
N ASP A 55 12.00 8.69 1.51
CA ASP A 55 12.07 9.06 0.10
C ASP A 55 11.03 10.17 -0.20
N PRO A 56 11.44 11.35 -0.69
CA PRO A 56 10.54 12.46 -1.00
C PRO A 56 9.42 12.10 -2.00
N MET A 57 9.63 11.07 -2.82
CA MET A 57 8.64 10.58 -3.78
C MET A 57 7.42 9.95 -3.08
N PHE A 58 7.59 9.42 -1.86
CA PHE A 58 6.53 8.86 -1.02
C PHE A 58 6.01 9.87 0.00
N ASN A 59 5.52 11.01 -0.47
CA ASN A 59 4.77 11.91 0.40
C ASN A 59 3.40 11.30 0.75
N ARG A 60 2.85 11.70 1.90
CA ARG A 60 1.57 11.18 2.42
C ARG A 60 0.40 11.36 1.45
N VAL A 61 0.38 12.44 0.66
CA VAL A 61 -0.70 12.72 -0.29
C VAL A 61 -0.67 11.71 -1.44
N TYR A 62 0.52 11.43 -1.97
CA TYR A 62 0.71 10.44 -3.02
C TYR A 62 0.31 9.03 -2.55
N LEU A 63 0.84 8.58 -1.40
CA LEU A 63 0.50 7.28 -0.82
C LEU A 63 -1.00 7.10 -0.63
N ARG A 64 -1.68 8.15 -0.15
CA ARG A 64 -3.13 8.16 0.01
C ARG A 64 -3.86 8.05 -1.32
N SER A 65 -3.38 8.76 -2.35
CA SER A 65 -3.94 8.66 -3.70
C SER A 65 -3.75 7.27 -4.29
N LEU A 66 -2.55 6.70 -4.15
CA LEU A 66 -2.23 5.37 -4.66
C LEU A 66 -3.05 4.28 -3.97
N ALA A 67 -3.13 4.31 -2.63
CA ALA A 67 -3.92 3.35 -1.86
C ALA A 67 -5.42 3.41 -2.23
N ARG A 68 -5.95 4.62 -2.47
CA ARG A 68 -7.32 4.78 -2.96
C ARG A 68 -7.51 4.18 -4.35
N SER A 69 -6.65 4.51 -5.30
CA SER A 69 -6.76 3.98 -6.67
C SER A 69 -6.59 2.46 -6.70
N TYR A 70 -5.73 1.90 -5.84
CA TYR A 70 -5.56 0.46 -5.69
C TYR A 70 -6.86 -0.21 -5.18
N ALA A 71 -7.50 0.38 -4.16
CA ALA A 71 -8.79 -0.09 -3.66
C ALA A 71 -9.86 -0.05 -4.76
N ASP A 72 -9.96 1.06 -5.49
CA ASP A 72 -10.92 1.22 -6.57
C ASP A 72 -10.68 0.20 -7.70
N ALA A 73 -9.42 -0.02 -8.09
CA ALA A 73 -9.04 -0.95 -9.16
C ALA A 73 -9.20 -2.44 -8.78
N THR A 74 -9.11 -2.77 -7.48
CA THR A 74 -9.40 -4.10 -6.94
C THR A 74 -10.87 -4.26 -6.54
N GLY A 75 -11.69 -3.21 -6.66
CA GLY A 75 -13.10 -3.24 -6.27
C GLY A 75 -13.30 -3.42 -4.77
N ALA A 76 -12.36 -2.97 -3.95
CA ALA A 76 -12.43 -2.93 -2.51
C ALA A 76 -12.89 -1.56 -2.01
N PRO A 77 -13.54 -1.48 -0.83
CA PRO A 77 -13.90 -0.19 -0.26
C PRO A 77 -12.64 0.63 0.05
N SER A 78 -12.56 1.85 -0.48
CA SER A 78 -11.42 2.76 -0.25
C SER A 78 -11.22 3.13 1.23
N ALA A 79 -12.28 3.26 2.02
CA ALA A 79 -12.19 3.69 3.43
C ALA A 79 -11.31 2.79 4.32
N PRO A 80 -11.52 1.45 4.39
CA PRO A 80 -10.65 0.57 5.18
C PRO A 80 -9.21 0.56 4.68
N VAL A 81 -8.97 0.61 3.37
CA VAL A 81 -7.61 0.66 2.80
C VAL A 81 -6.87 1.95 3.21
N LEU A 82 -7.57 3.08 3.23
CA LEU A 82 -7.00 4.35 3.69
C LEU A 82 -6.74 4.37 5.21
N ALA A 83 -7.59 3.71 6.00
CA ALA A 83 -7.38 3.55 7.44
C ALA A 83 -6.17 2.66 7.73
N ALA A 84 -6.03 1.56 6.98
CA ALA A 84 -4.88 0.67 7.02
C ALA A 84 -3.58 1.42 6.70
N LEU A 85 -3.55 2.20 5.61
CA LEU A 85 -2.40 3.05 5.27
C LEU A 85 -2.03 4.01 6.41
N ARG A 86 -3.02 4.64 7.06
CA ARG A 86 -2.77 5.55 8.18
C ARG A 86 -2.10 4.82 9.34
N ALA A 87 -2.64 3.68 9.75
CA ALA A 87 -2.05 2.84 10.80
C ALA A 87 -0.64 2.39 10.41
N THR A 88 -0.40 2.07 9.13
CA THR A 88 0.93 1.71 8.63
C THR A 88 1.96 2.82 8.81
N LEU A 89 1.59 4.05 8.46
CA LEU A 89 2.45 5.23 8.62
C LEU A 89 2.71 5.59 10.09
N GLU A 90 1.80 5.19 10.98
CA GLU A 90 1.91 5.30 12.43
C GLU A 90 2.67 4.11 13.05
N GLY A 91 2.94 3.05 12.29
CA GLY A 91 3.61 1.83 12.78
C GLY A 91 2.70 0.93 13.63
N GLU A 92 1.39 1.08 13.48
CA GLU A 92 0.34 0.45 14.29
C GLU A 92 -0.49 -0.57 13.47
N TYR A 93 -0.07 -0.88 12.25
CA TYR A 93 -0.80 -1.82 11.40
C TYR A 93 -0.42 -3.27 11.73
N GLU A 94 -1.41 -4.03 12.18
CA GLU A 94 -1.24 -5.43 12.56
C GLU A 94 -1.67 -6.41 11.46
N GLU A 95 -2.90 -6.30 10.95
CA GLU A 95 -3.43 -7.11 9.83
C GLU A 95 -4.81 -6.57 9.43
N GLY A 96 -5.12 -6.56 8.13
CA GLY A 96 -6.42 -6.21 7.60
C GLY A 96 -7.23 -7.47 7.38
N ARG A 97 -8.03 -7.87 8.38
CA ARG A 97 -9.00 -8.95 8.24
C ARG A 97 -10.25 -8.54 7.47
#